data_AF-A0A1M3MV79-F1
#
_entry.id   AF-A0A1M3MV79-F1
#
_cell.length_a   1.000
_cell.length_b   1.000
_cell.length_c   1.000
_cell.angle_alpha   90.00
_cell.angle_beta   90.00
_cell.angle_gamma   90.00
#
_symmetry.space_group_name_H-M   'P 1'
#
loop_
_entity.id
_entity.type
_entity.pdbx_description
1 polymer ?
#
loop_
_entity_poly.entity_id
_entity_poly.type
_entity_poly.pdbx_seq_one_letter_code
_entity_poly.pdbx_strand_id
1 'polypeptide(L)'
;MATQTPAHPHKDDGAVHAHISSTAFYVGVFLALIALTILTVGQSYVDLGRMNLIVVILIATTKASLVVTFFMHLRYDNKFNALIFVSCLFFIGVFFAYTLNDTERRGELDADQNVKVLPKTGEDAPGGFVQPTPAAAGGEHGATPASSGAAPAAH
;
A
#
# COMPACT_ATOMS: atom_id res chain seq x y z
N MET A 1 -0.13 -64.33 -58.89
CA MET A 1 -1.18 -64.53 -57.88
C MET A 1 -0.96 -63.47 -56.80
N ALA A 2 -1.67 -62.35 -56.90
CA ALA A 2 -1.54 -61.21 -56.00
C ALA A 2 -2.69 -61.23 -55.01
N THR A 3 -2.41 -61.38 -53.71
CA THR A 3 -3.44 -61.25 -52.67
C THR A 3 -2.84 -60.60 -51.41
N GLN A 4 -2.99 -59.28 -51.37
CA GLN A 4 -3.53 -58.47 -50.28
C GLN A 4 -2.93 -58.60 -48.86
N THR A 5 -2.11 -57.62 -48.49
CA THR A 5 -1.80 -57.24 -47.10
C THR A 5 -3.04 -56.65 -46.42
N PRO A 6 -3.45 -57.10 -45.21
CA PRO A 6 -4.50 -56.42 -44.48
C PRO A 6 -3.96 -55.10 -43.92
N ALA A 7 -4.46 -53.99 -44.46
CA ALA A 7 -4.28 -52.67 -43.88
C ALA A 7 -5.14 -52.56 -42.62
N HIS A 8 -4.51 -52.58 -41.44
CA HIS A 8 -5.19 -52.24 -40.20
C HIS A 8 -5.44 -50.72 -40.16
N PRO A 9 -6.71 -50.27 -40.00
CA PRO A 9 -7.00 -48.86 -39.80
C PRO A 9 -6.59 -48.46 -38.37
N HIS A 10 -5.56 -47.64 -38.25
CA HIS A 10 -5.29 -46.91 -37.01
C HIS A 10 -6.40 -45.88 -36.82
N LYS A 11 -7.37 -46.23 -35.98
CA LYS A 11 -8.38 -45.29 -35.48
C LYS A 11 -7.70 -44.40 -34.44
N ASP A 12 -7.19 -43.27 -34.91
CA ASP A 12 -6.68 -42.19 -34.09
C ASP A 12 -7.87 -41.42 -33.50
N ASP A 13 -8.40 -41.93 -32.39
CA ASP A 13 -9.39 -41.22 -31.57
C ASP A 13 -8.66 -40.15 -30.76
N GLY A 14 -8.26 -39.07 -31.44
CA GLY A 14 -7.64 -37.86 -30.89
C GLY A 14 -8.57 -37.04 -30.00
N ALA A 15 -9.32 -37.68 -29.10
CA ALA A 15 -10.10 -37.04 -28.07
C ALA A 15 -9.14 -36.50 -27.00
N VAL A 16 -8.53 -35.35 -27.30
CA VAL A 16 -7.83 -34.52 -26.32
C VAL A 16 -8.91 -34.02 -25.37
N HIS A 17 -9.19 -34.77 -24.30
CA HIS A 17 -10.05 -34.33 -23.21
C HIS A 17 -9.34 -33.19 -22.48
N ALA A 18 -9.41 -31.99 -23.05
CA ALA A 18 -8.97 -30.77 -22.40
C ALA A 18 -9.88 -30.57 -21.19
N HIS A 19 -9.39 -30.95 -20.00
CA HIS A 19 -10.03 -30.66 -18.73
C HIS A 19 -9.89 -29.16 -18.43
N ILE A 20 -10.50 -28.33 -19.27
CA ILE A 20 -10.60 -26.89 -19.08
C ILE A 20 -11.48 -26.72 -17.84
N SER A 21 -10.89 -26.23 -16.77
CA SER A 21 -11.60 -25.82 -15.56
C SER A 21 -12.85 -25.04 -15.97
N SER A 22 -14.03 -25.54 -15.57
CA SER A 22 -15.31 -24.97 -15.98
C SER A 22 -15.30 -23.45 -15.76
N THR A 23 -15.61 -22.67 -16.80
CA THR A 23 -15.75 -21.21 -16.72
C THR A 23 -16.64 -20.78 -15.56
N ALA A 24 -17.62 -21.61 -15.19
CA ALA A 24 -18.49 -21.38 -14.04
C ALA A 24 -17.73 -21.30 -12.70
N PHE A 25 -16.63 -22.03 -12.55
CA PHE A 25 -15.79 -21.97 -11.34
C PHE A 25 -15.16 -20.59 -11.16
N TYR A 26 -14.55 -20.04 -12.22
CA TYR A 26 -13.96 -18.70 -12.18
C TYR A 26 -15.01 -17.60 -11.99
N VAL A 27 -16.20 -17.77 -12.55
CA VAL A 27 -17.34 -16.86 -12.29
C VAL A 27 -17.75 -16.90 -10.82
N GLY A 28 -17.76 -18.07 -10.19
CA GLY A 28 -17.99 -18.20 -8.74
C GLY A 28 -16.96 -17.45 -7.90
N VAL A 29 -15.67 -17.58 -8.22
CA VAL A 29 -14.60 -16.83 -7.53
C VAL A 29 -14.73 -15.33 -7.78
N PHE A 30 -15.07 -14.92 -9.01
CA PHE A 30 -15.33 -13.51 -9.33
C PHE A 30 -16.44 -12.92 -8.47
N LEU A 31 -17.57 -13.61 -8.32
CA LEU A 31 -18.66 -13.16 -7.46
C LEU A 31 -18.24 -13.08 -5.99
N ALA A 32 -17.42 -14.02 -5.51
CA ALA A 32 -16.85 -13.95 -4.16
C ALA A 32 -15.96 -12.70 -3.97
N LEU A 33 -15.16 -12.32 -4.99
CA LEU A 33 -14.36 -11.09 -4.95
C LEU A 33 -15.22 -9.82 -4.95
N ILE A 34 -16.32 -9.82 -5.70
CA ILE A 34 -17.29 -8.71 -5.67
C ILE A 34 -17.92 -8.59 -4.27
N ALA A 35 -18.36 -9.70 -3.68
CA ALA A 35 -18.91 -9.71 -2.33
C ALA A 35 -17.89 -9.20 -1.29
N LEU A 36 -16.63 -9.64 -1.36
CA LEU A 36 -15.56 -9.12 -0.49
C LEU A 36 -15.30 -7.63 -0.72
N THR A 37 -15.43 -7.14 -1.95
CA THR A 37 -15.25 -5.71 -2.25
C THR A 37 -16.37 -4.87 -1.66
N ILE A 38 -17.62 -5.33 -1.78
CA ILE A 38 -18.76 -4.71 -1.11
C ILE A 38 -18.56 -4.73 0.39
N LEU A 39 -18.03 -5.83 0.95
CA LEU A 39 -17.70 -5.93 2.37
C LEU A 39 -16.63 -4.91 2.78
N THR A 40 -15.58 -4.69 1.98
CA THR A 40 -14.56 -3.67 2.25
C THR A 40 -15.16 -2.26 2.25
N VAL A 41 -16.02 -1.97 1.27
CA VAL A 41 -16.72 -0.67 1.22
C VAL A 41 -17.68 -0.53 2.41
N GLY A 42 -18.45 -1.56 2.73
CA GLY A 42 -19.33 -1.61 3.90
C GLY A 42 -18.57 -1.39 5.20
N GLN A 43 -17.42 -2.05 5.35
CA GLN A 43 -16.55 -1.91 6.51
C GLN A 43 -16.04 -0.47 6.67
N SER A 44 -15.78 0.25 5.58
CA SER A 44 -15.37 1.67 5.66
C SER A 44 -16.42 2.59 6.31
N TYR A 45 -17.69 2.19 6.33
CA TYR A 45 -18.76 2.94 7.01
C TYR A 45 -18.94 2.57 8.48
N VAL A 46 -18.31 1.50 8.96
CA VAL A 46 -18.44 1.03 10.35
C VAL A 46 -17.12 1.25 11.09
N ASP A 47 -17.14 2.13 12.08
CA ASP A 47 -15.97 2.35 12.93
C ASP A 47 -15.96 1.37 14.12
N LEU A 48 -15.09 0.36 14.01
CA LEU A 48 -14.83 -0.63 15.05
C LEU A 48 -13.69 -0.20 15.99
N GLY A 49 -13.25 1.07 15.92
CA GLY A 49 -12.14 1.61 16.67
C GLY A 49 -10.84 0.85 16.36
N ARG A 50 -10.14 0.38 17.40
CA ARG A 50 -8.86 -0.33 17.26
C ARG A 50 -8.95 -1.62 16.44
N MET A 51 -10.12 -2.26 16.38
CA MET A 51 -10.31 -3.48 15.59
C MET A 51 -10.47 -3.22 14.09
N ASN A 52 -10.73 -1.96 13.69
CA ASN A 52 -10.93 -1.57 12.30
C ASN A 52 -9.76 -2.02 11.41
N LEU A 53 -8.53 -1.67 11.80
CA LEU A 53 -7.31 -2.01 11.05
C LEU A 53 -7.13 -3.53 10.87
N ILE A 54 -7.38 -4.31 11.92
CA ILE A 54 -7.25 -5.78 11.86
C ILE A 54 -8.25 -6.36 10.86
N VAL A 55 -9.50 -5.88 10.90
CA VAL A 55 -10.57 -6.31 9.98
C VAL A 55 -10.26 -5.90 8.55
N VAL A 56 -9.83 -4.65 8.32
CA VAL A 56 -9.43 -4.15 6.98
C VAL A 56 -8.36 -5.05 6.37
N ILE A 57 -7.29 -5.32 7.12
CA ILE A 57 -6.16 -6.13 6.65
C ILE A 57 -6.60 -7.58 6.39
N LEU A 58 -7.44 -8.14 7.24
CA LEU A 58 -7.95 -9.50 7.05
C LEU A 58 -8.75 -9.60 5.75
N ILE A 59 -9.72 -8.72 5.53
CA ILE A 59 -10.54 -8.70 4.31
C ILE A 59 -9.66 -8.50 3.08
N ALA A 60 -8.73 -7.54 3.13
CA ALA A 60 -7.81 -7.27 2.03
C ALA A 60 -6.92 -8.48 1.71
N THR A 61 -6.39 -9.16 2.74
CA THR A 61 -5.54 -10.35 2.57
C THR A 61 -6.33 -11.52 1.99
N THR A 62 -7.56 -11.75 2.44
CA THR A 62 -8.44 -12.79 1.88
C THR A 62 -8.77 -12.51 0.41
N LYS A 63 -9.03 -11.24 0.05
CA LYS A 63 -9.25 -10.85 -1.34
C LYS A 63 -8.01 -11.11 -2.19
N ALA A 64 -6.83 -10.68 -1.73
CA ALA A 64 -5.58 -10.88 -2.43
C ALA A 64 -5.24 -12.36 -2.62
N SER A 65 -5.46 -13.21 -1.60
CA SER A 65 -5.17 -14.64 -1.70
C SER A 65 -6.05 -15.35 -2.72
N LEU A 66 -7.34 -15.00 -2.82
CA LEU A 66 -8.23 -15.51 -3.87
C LEU A 66 -7.75 -15.11 -5.27
N VAL A 67 -7.36 -13.85 -5.45
CA VAL A 67 -6.84 -13.35 -6.74
C VAL A 67 -5.57 -14.10 -7.14
N VAL A 68 -4.59 -14.22 -6.24
CA VAL A 68 -3.32 -14.89 -6.52
C VAL A 68 -3.52 -16.38 -6.78
N THR A 69 -4.35 -17.05 -5.97
CA THR A 69 -4.56 -18.49 -6.09
C THR A 69 -5.26 -18.86 -7.40
N PHE A 70 -6.30 -18.11 -7.77
CA PHE A 70 -7.20 -18.47 -8.88
C PHE A 70 -6.96 -17.65 -10.16
N PHE A 71 -6.86 -16.32 -10.09
CA PHE A 71 -6.71 -15.48 -11.29
C PHE A 71 -5.26 -15.36 -11.77
N MET A 72 -4.28 -15.50 -10.88
CA MET A 72 -2.87 -15.63 -11.29
C MET A 72 -2.48 -17.09 -11.57
N HIS A 73 -3.44 -18.02 -11.54
CA HIS A 73 -3.24 -19.45 -11.73
C HIS A 73 -2.21 -20.13 -10.82
N LEU A 74 -1.81 -19.50 -9.70
CA LEU A 74 -0.76 -20.03 -8.83
C LEU A 74 -1.07 -21.45 -8.30
N ARG A 75 -2.36 -21.78 -8.13
CA ARG A 75 -2.84 -23.12 -7.75
C ARG A 75 -2.52 -24.23 -8.77
N TYR A 76 -2.49 -23.86 -10.05
CA TYR A 76 -2.38 -24.77 -11.20
C TYR A 76 -1.04 -24.63 -11.95
N ASP A 77 -0.30 -23.57 -11.65
CA ASP A 77 1.01 -23.27 -12.24
C ASP A 77 2.15 -23.98 -11.48
N ASN A 78 3.37 -23.84 -11.99
CA ASN A 78 4.57 -24.41 -11.41
C ASN A 78 4.82 -23.88 -10.00
N LYS A 79 5.21 -24.78 -9.08
CA LYS A 79 5.58 -24.45 -7.70
C LYS A 79 6.71 -23.41 -7.61
N PHE A 80 7.52 -23.28 -8.68
CA PHE A 80 8.53 -22.24 -8.81
C PHE A 80 7.92 -20.83 -8.78
N ASN A 81 6.78 -20.61 -9.42
CA ASN A 81 6.08 -19.32 -9.39
C ASN A 81 5.52 -19.01 -8.00
N ALA A 82 5.05 -20.03 -7.29
CA ALA A 82 4.66 -19.89 -5.88
C ALA A 82 5.85 -19.51 -4.98
N LEU A 83 7.03 -20.11 -5.22
CA LEU A 83 8.25 -19.76 -4.49
C LEU A 83 8.68 -18.31 -4.76
N ILE A 84 8.64 -17.87 -6.03
CA ILE A 84 8.94 -16.47 -6.39
C ILE A 84 7.95 -15.53 -5.70
N PHE A 85 6.65 -15.82 -5.75
CA PHE A 85 5.62 -14.99 -5.12
C PHE A 85 5.86 -14.86 -3.60
N VAL A 86 6.14 -15.98 -2.91
CA VAL A 86 6.44 -15.96 -1.47
C VAL A 86 7.74 -15.20 -1.18
N SER A 87 8.75 -15.33 -2.03
CA SER A 87 10.00 -14.56 -1.93
C SER A 87 9.73 -13.05 -2.06
N CYS A 88 8.94 -12.63 -3.05
CA CYS A 88 8.52 -11.24 -3.21
C CYS A 88 7.77 -10.73 -1.97
N LEU A 89 6.81 -11.51 -1.45
CA LEU A 89 6.07 -11.13 -0.25
C LEU A 89 6.97 -11.01 0.99
N PHE A 90 7.94 -11.92 1.12
CA PHE A 90 8.95 -11.88 2.18
C PHE A 90 9.79 -10.61 2.11
N PHE A 91 10.34 -10.28 0.93
CA PHE A 91 11.14 -9.05 0.77
C PHE A 91 10.32 -7.77 0.97
N ILE A 92 9.05 -7.74 0.51
CA ILE A 92 8.13 -6.63 0.82
C ILE A 92 7.97 -6.49 2.33
N GLY A 93 7.78 -7.59 3.05
CA GLY A 93 7.68 -7.59 4.52
C GLY A 93 8.95 -7.03 5.19
N VAL A 94 10.13 -7.44 4.72
CA VAL A 94 11.43 -6.93 5.21
C VAL A 94 11.55 -5.42 4.96
N PHE A 95 11.23 -4.95 3.75
CA PHE A 95 11.27 -3.53 3.43
C PHE A 95 10.28 -2.72 4.25
N PHE A 96 9.06 -3.20 4.44
CA PHE A 96 8.08 -2.52 5.28
C PHE A 96 8.54 -2.43 6.73
N ALA A 97 9.08 -3.52 7.29
CA ALA A 97 9.63 -3.50 8.64
C ALA A 97 10.78 -2.49 8.78
N TYR A 98 11.69 -2.45 7.79
CA TYR A 98 12.80 -1.50 7.79
C TYR A 98 12.32 -0.06 7.63
N THR A 99 11.40 0.22 6.70
CA THR A 99 10.83 1.55 6.48
C THR A 99 10.08 2.05 7.71
N LEU A 100 9.29 1.20 8.37
CA LEU A 100 8.61 1.57 9.61
C LEU A 100 9.61 1.88 10.73
N ASN A 101 10.64 1.04 10.90
CA ASN A 101 11.70 1.28 11.88
C ASN A 101 12.48 2.58 11.57
N ASP A 102 12.82 2.84 10.31
CA ASP A 102 13.47 4.09 9.90
C ASP A 102 12.58 5.30 10.19
N THR A 103 11.30 5.23 9.84
CA THR A 103 10.33 6.32 10.04
C THR A 103 10.17 6.65 11.52
N GLU A 104 10.10 5.63 12.38
CA GLU A 104 9.97 5.80 13.84
C GLU A 104 11.23 6.43 14.46
N ARG A 105 12.41 6.03 14.00
CA ARG A 105 13.70 6.51 14.54
C ARG A 105 14.17 7.84 13.96
N ARG A 106 13.71 8.21 12.77
CA ARG A 106 14.13 9.45 12.10
C ARG A 106 13.83 10.70 12.94
N GLY A 107 12.71 10.73 13.64
CA GLY A 107 12.35 11.86 14.53
C GLY A 107 13.27 12.00 15.75
N GLU A 108 13.85 10.91 16.25
CA GLU A 108 14.78 10.91 17.38
C GLU A 108 16.19 11.35 16.95
N LEU A 109 16.63 10.93 15.76
CA LEU A 109 17.98 11.17 15.26
C LEU A 109 18.14 12.54 14.58
N ASP A 110 17.06 13.08 14.02
CA ASP A 110 17.08 14.30 13.22
C ASP A 110 15.99 15.28 13.69
N ALA A 111 15.94 15.50 15.01
CA ALA A 111 15.05 16.46 15.68
C ALA A 111 15.25 17.91 15.19
N ASP A 112 16.37 18.17 14.50
CA ASP A 112 16.75 19.46 13.94
C ASP A 112 16.32 19.64 12.45
N GLN A 113 15.68 18.64 11.79
CA GLN A 113 15.15 18.81 10.42
C GLN A 113 13.81 19.53 10.41
N ASN A 114 13.69 20.54 9.54
CA ASN A 114 12.45 21.29 9.30
C ASN A 114 11.84 21.92 10.57
N VAL A 115 12.63 22.07 11.65
CA VAL A 115 12.19 22.83 12.82
C VAL A 115 12.13 24.30 12.44
N LYS A 116 11.10 25.01 12.89
CA LYS A 116 11.02 26.46 12.72
C LYS A 116 11.96 27.19 13.67
N VAL A 117 12.30 26.56 14.79
CA VAL A 117 13.08 27.11 15.89
C VAL A 117 14.03 26.03 16.40
N LEU A 118 15.30 26.38 16.57
CA LEU A 118 16.34 25.48 17.08
C LEU A 118 15.97 24.99 18.48
N PRO A 119 15.82 23.68 18.72
CA PRO A 119 15.44 23.13 20.02
C PRO A 119 16.42 23.49 21.16
N LYS A 120 17.68 23.80 20.82
CA LYS A 120 18.76 24.07 21.77
C LYS A 120 18.90 25.55 22.16
N THR A 121 18.59 26.48 21.24
CA THR A 121 18.80 27.92 21.45
C THR A 121 17.52 28.75 21.42
N GLY A 122 16.40 28.21 20.91
CA GLY A 122 15.15 28.95 20.77
C GLY A 122 15.18 29.99 19.64
N GLU A 123 16.21 30.00 18.81
CA GLU A 123 16.37 30.89 17.66
C GLU A 123 15.73 30.29 16.40
N ASP A 124 15.21 31.13 15.49
CA ASP A 124 14.63 30.66 14.23
C ASP A 124 15.65 29.85 13.42
N ALA A 125 15.23 28.68 12.93
CA ALA A 125 16.13 27.78 12.23
C ALA A 125 16.51 28.38 10.85
N PRO A 126 17.82 28.49 10.53
CA PRO A 126 18.26 29.01 9.25
C PRO A 126 17.85 28.06 8.13
N GLY A 127 16.88 28.48 7.30
CA GLY A 127 16.28 27.68 6.23
C GLY A 127 14.84 27.22 6.50
N GLY A 128 14.27 27.54 7.67
CA GLY A 128 12.84 27.36 7.92
C GLY A 128 12.01 28.26 7.00
N PHE A 129 10.85 27.77 6.54
CA PHE A 129 9.92 28.61 5.78
C PHE A 129 9.47 29.78 6.67
N VAL A 130 9.81 31.00 6.27
CA VAL A 130 9.21 32.21 6.82
C VAL A 130 7.72 32.10 6.50
N GLN A 131 6.90 31.76 7.50
CA GLN A 131 5.48 31.96 7.35
C GLN A 131 5.30 33.46 7.08
N PRO A 132 4.66 33.88 5.99
CA PRO A 132 4.17 35.23 5.92
C PRO A 132 3.36 35.42 7.18
N THR A 133 3.82 36.29 8.09
CA THR A 133 2.94 36.87 9.09
C THR A 133 1.67 37.25 8.35
N PRO A 134 0.46 36.96 8.86
CA PRO A 134 -0.75 37.56 8.32
C PRO A 134 -0.58 39.08 8.40
N ALA A 135 0.04 39.65 7.37
CA ALA A 135 0.15 41.06 7.14
C ALA A 135 -1.26 41.46 6.74
N ALA A 136 -2.00 41.92 7.74
CA ALA A 136 -3.19 42.71 7.58
C ALA A 136 -4.10 42.23 6.44
N ALA A 137 -4.93 41.22 6.73
CA ALA A 137 -6.31 41.36 6.29
C ALA A 137 -6.78 42.71 6.87
N GLY A 138 -7.06 43.65 5.97
CA GLY A 138 -7.07 45.07 6.29
C GLY A 138 -8.04 45.49 7.38
N GLY A 139 -7.71 46.62 7.98
CA GLY A 139 -8.67 47.54 8.58
C GLY A 139 -9.00 47.33 10.06
N GLU A 140 -8.80 48.40 10.83
CA GLU A 140 -9.66 48.81 11.95
C GLU A 140 -9.32 48.28 13.37
N HIS A 141 -8.33 48.89 14.02
CA HIS A 141 -8.37 49.53 15.37
C HIS A 141 -6.90 49.77 15.81
N GLY A 142 -6.33 50.96 15.66
CA GLY A 142 -6.24 51.98 16.74
C GLY A 142 -5.24 51.53 17.83
N ALA A 143 -4.10 52.15 18.10
CA ALA A 143 -3.56 53.45 17.75
C ALA A 143 -2.02 53.44 17.92
N THR A 144 -1.35 54.17 17.02
CA THR A 144 -0.20 55.09 17.14
C THR A 144 0.92 54.84 18.19
N PRO A 145 2.20 55.11 17.83
CA PRO A 145 3.38 54.43 18.36
C PRO A 145 4.21 55.32 19.32
N ALA A 146 5.16 54.72 20.05
CA ALA A 146 6.27 55.47 20.64
C ALA A 146 7.59 54.66 20.57
N SER A 147 8.43 55.08 19.61
CA SER A 147 9.89 55.30 19.69
C SER A 147 10.71 54.37 20.60
N SER A 148 11.53 53.47 20.04
CA SER A 148 12.93 53.68 19.64
C SER A 148 13.89 54.08 20.77
N GLY A 149 14.95 53.29 20.96
CA GLY A 149 16.26 53.84 21.28
C GLY A 149 17.05 53.16 22.41
N ALA A 150 17.99 52.32 21.99
CA ALA A 150 19.39 52.29 22.47
C ALA A 150 19.70 52.09 23.97
N ALA A 151 20.35 50.97 24.28
CA ALA A 151 21.43 50.94 25.27
C ALA A 151 22.66 51.67 24.69
N PRO A 152 23.54 52.34 25.48
CA PRO A 152 24.51 51.59 26.29
C PRO A 152 25.05 52.27 27.58
N ALA A 153 25.70 51.44 28.41
CA ALA A 153 26.91 51.66 29.23
C ALA A 153 27.08 52.85 30.24
N ALA A 154 27.60 52.42 31.40
CA ALA A 154 28.67 53.02 32.22
C ALA A 154 28.33 54.01 33.37
N HIS A 155 29.01 53.69 34.50
CA HIS A 155 29.19 54.33 35.81
C HIS A 155 28.07 54.26 36.85
#